data_AF-A0A2G4GF38-F1
#
_entry.id   AF-A0A2G4GF38-F1
#
_cell.length_a   1.000
_cell.length_b   1.000
_cell.length_c   1.000
_cell.angle_alpha   90.00
_cell.angle_beta   90.00
_cell.angle_gamma   90.00
#
_symmetry.space_group_name_H-M   'P 1'
#
loop_
_entity.id
_entity.type
_entity.pdbx_description
1 polymer ?
#
loop_
_entity_poly.entity_id
_entity_poly.type
_entity_poly.pdbx_seq_one_letter_code
_entity_poly.pdbx_strand_id
1 'polypeptide(L)' 'MVHLLEPVHSERFVAILQKHYLTWREARAEINELPLAPEVWKE' A
#
# COMPACT_ATOMS: atom_id res chain seq x y z
N MET A 1 6.30 0.01 5.06
CA MET A 1 6.87 0.44 6.37
C MET A 1 5.86 1.00 7.35
N VAL A 2 4.78 1.70 6.94
CA VAL A 2 3.74 2.22 7.86
C VAL A 2 3.13 1.11 8.75
N HIS A 3 3.06 -0.13 8.26
CA HIS A 3 2.59 -1.29 9.02
C HIS A 3 3.33 -1.58 10.33
N LEU A 4 4.57 -1.10 10.51
CA LEU A 4 5.28 -1.23 11.78
C LEU A 4 4.72 -0.32 12.87
N LEU A 5 4.05 0.77 12.48
CA LEU A 5 3.43 1.75 13.38
C LEU A 5 1.92 1.56 13.49
N GLU A 6 1.28 1.12 12.41
CA GLU A 6 -0.15 0.92 12.31
C GLU A 6 -0.44 -0.35 11.51
N PRO A 7 -0.82 -1.46 12.16
CA PRO A 7 -0.80 -2.79 11.54
C PRO A 7 -1.90 -2.99 10.50
N VAL A 8 -2.99 -2.22 10.58
CA VAL A 8 -4.15 -2.32 9.68
C VAL A 8 -4.33 -1.03 8.88
N HIS A 9 -5.04 -1.07 7.76
CA HIS A 9 -5.33 0.12 6.95
C HIS A 9 -6.45 0.99 7.56
N SER A 10 -6.28 1.43 8.80
CA SER A 10 -7.21 2.30 9.53
C SER A 10 -7.11 3.78 9.08
N GLU A 11 -7.97 4.65 9.61
CA GLU A 11 -7.87 6.10 9.36
C GLU A 11 -6.51 6.68 9.76
N ARG A 12 -5.93 6.19 10.87
CA ARG A 12 -4.59 6.60 11.32
C ARG A 12 -3.51 6.20 10.30
N PHE A 13 -3.65 5.03 9.67
CA PHE A 13 -2.74 4.58 8.62
C PHE A 13 -2.73 5.57 7.44
N VAL A 14 -3.93 5.94 6.99
CA VAL A 14 -4.10 6.89 5.89
C VAL A 14 -3.57 8.28 6.26
N ALA A 15 -3.77 8.72 7.49
CA ALA A 15 -3.24 10.01 7.97
C ALA A 15 -1.70 10.05 7.94
N ILE A 16 -1.04 8.95 8.31
CA ILE A 16 0.44 8.83 8.23
C ILE A 16 0.90 8.89 6.77
N LEU A 17 0.23 8.18 5.87
CA LEU A 17 0.53 8.25 4.43
C LEU A 17 0.35 9.66 3.88
N GLN A 18 -0.77 10.31 4.21
CA GLN A 18 -1.04 11.67 3.73
C GLN A 18 -0.01 12.68 4.23
N LYS A 19 0.58 12.48 5.42
CA LYS A 19 1.62 13.37 5.94
C LYS A 19 2.99 13.14 5.29
N HIS A 20 3.36 11.88 5.04
CA HIS A 20 4.74 11.53 4.70
C HIS A 20 4.93 11.06 3.25
N TYR A 21 3.86 10.70 2.57
CA TYR A 21 3.89 10.21 1.20
C TYR A 21 2.72 10.79 0.41
N LEU A 22 2.87 12.05 -0.03
CA LEU A 22 1.80 12.85 -0.63
C LEU A 22 1.16 12.20 -1.87
N THR A 23 1.93 11.41 -2.63
CA THR A 23 1.49 10.74 -3.86
C THR A 23 1.01 9.30 -3.65
N TRP A 24 0.62 8.93 -2.42
CA TRP A 24 0.24 7.55 -2.10
C TRP A 24 -1.00 7.07 -2.84
N ARG A 25 -1.89 7.98 -3.26
CA ARG A 25 -3.12 7.65 -3.99
C ARG A 25 -2.81 7.24 -5.42
N GLU A 26 -1.91 7.97 -6.07
CA GLU A 26 -1.42 7.71 -7.41
C GLU A 26 -0.66 6.38 -7.43
N ALA A 27 0.28 6.18 -6.50
CA ALA A 27 1.00 4.92 -6.37
C ALA A 27 0.06 3.72 -6.10
N ARG A 28 -0.98 3.91 -5.29
CA ARG A 28 -2.00 2.87 -5.07
C ARG A 28 -2.79 2.58 -6.36
N ALA A 29 -3.15 3.61 -7.12
CA ALA A 29 -3.83 3.44 -8.39
C ALA A 29 -2.94 2.66 -9.36
N GLU A 30 -1.68 3.05 -9.53
CA GLU A 30 -0.71 2.34 -10.38
C GLU A 30 -0.58 0.86 -9.99
N ILE A 31 -0.46 0.55 -8.70
CA ILE A 31 -0.38 -0.84 -8.21
C ILE A 31 -1.64 -1.63 -8.54
N ASN A 32 -2.82 -1.02 -8.40
CA ASN A 32 -4.09 -1.68 -8.70
C ASN A 32 -4.28 -1.96 -10.20
N GLU A 33 -3.63 -1.20 -11.08
CA GLU A 33 -3.66 -1.41 -12.54
C GLU A 33 -2.67 -2.50 -13.00
N LEU A 34 -1.76 -2.96 -12.13
CA LEU A 34 -0.84 -4.03 -12.50
C LEU A 34 -1.58 -5.36 -12.66
N PRO A 35 -1.22 -6.19 -13.65
CA PRO A 35 -1.83 -7.49 -13.82
C PRO A 35 -1.58 -8.35 -12.58
N LEU A 36 -2.66 -8.81 -11.96
CA LEU A 36 -2.61 -9.81 -10.89
C LEU A 36 -2.29 -11.18 -11.51
N ALA A 37 -1.03 -11.40 -11.87
CA ALA A 37 -0.58 -12.71 -12.30
C ALA A 37 -0.50 -13.63 -11.07
N PRO A 38 -1.09 -14.84 -11.11
CA PRO A 38 -0.85 -15.83 -10.06
C PRO A 38 0.63 -16.22 -10.09
N GLU A 39 1.35 -15.88 -9.02
CA GLU A 39 2.73 -16.30 -8.85
C GLU A 39 2.74 -17.77 -8.43
N VAL A 40 3.34 -18.63 -9.25
CA VAL A 40 3.60 -20.04 -8.90
C VAL A 40 4.89 -20.07 -8.09
N TRP A 41 4.75 -20.01 -6.76
CA TRP A 41 5.87 -20.19 -5.85
C TRP A 41 6.35 -21.65 -5.94
N LYS A 42 7.61 -21.86 -6.34
CA LYS A 42 8.27 -23.16 -6.21
C LYS A 42 8.81 -23.27 -4.79
N GLU A 43 8.47 -24.36 -4.10
CA GLU A 43 9.01 -24.74 -2.79
C GLU A 43 10.51 -25.02 -2.84
#